data_AF-A0A953ISQ2-F1
#
_entry.id   AF-A0A953ISQ2-F1
#
_cell.length_a   1.000
_cell.length_b   1.000
_cell.length_c   1.000
_cell.angle_alpha   90.00
_cell.angle_beta   90.00
_cell.angle_gamma   90.00
#
_symmetry.space_group_name_H-M   'P 1'
#
loop_
_entity.id
_entity.type
_entity.pdbx_description
1 polymer ?
#
loop_
_entity_poly.entity_id
_entity_poly.type
_entity_poly.pdbx_seq_one_letter_code
_entity_poly.pdbx_strand_id
1 'polypeptide(L)'
;MGNPQHYSIELPSRCLALINGLWPEASKLHGGESPELGPLTSTFLISMSMPILTIPLERVERQIDKAEDQAYADDRHLGTKAAEEFVEVIRKGKLGATPFYKDGTWRFVCVRNRPFPNIANGLPDELAAALSSVEAENAARDMPASQWVSILRNAMAHGGIAYLDENGRSSYGTPVKMFAFVSGKYAKPKCEHAEADCRFGMGKLEGLNILRISETDYRQFLEAWVEWLAATKITKMSAA
;
A
#
# COMPACT_ATOMS: atom_id res chain seq x y z
N MET A 1 -13.19 23.27 5.83
CA MET A 1 -13.07 22.37 4.66
C MET A 1 -14.46 21.82 4.35
N GLY A 2 -14.88 21.79 3.08
CA GLY A 2 -16.16 21.19 2.67
C GLY A 2 -16.12 19.66 2.66
N ASN A 3 -17.28 19.04 2.83
CA ASN A 3 -17.44 17.59 2.76
C ASN A 3 -17.06 17.06 1.36
N PRO A 4 -16.22 16.02 1.20
CA PRO A 4 -15.94 15.43 -0.11
C PRO A 4 -17.19 14.91 -0.81
N GLN A 5 -17.30 15.13 -2.12
CA GLN A 5 -18.33 14.47 -2.93
C GLN A 5 -17.87 13.07 -3.33
N HIS A 6 -16.59 12.92 -3.69
CA HIS A 6 -15.97 11.62 -4.00
C HIS A 6 -14.83 11.33 -3.01
N TYR A 7 -15.12 10.61 -1.93
CA TYR A 7 -14.12 10.29 -0.91
C TYR A 7 -12.91 9.55 -1.49
N SER A 8 -13.15 8.60 -2.40
CA SER A 8 -12.12 7.80 -3.07
C SER A 8 -11.21 8.58 -4.03
N ILE A 9 -11.47 9.86 -4.29
CA ILE A 9 -10.70 10.66 -5.24
C ILE A 9 -10.23 11.95 -4.56
N GLU A 10 -11.16 12.70 -3.97
CA GLU A 10 -10.86 14.00 -3.37
C GLU A 10 -10.02 13.89 -2.10
N LEU A 11 -10.24 12.88 -1.26
CA LEU A 11 -9.44 12.71 -0.05
C LEU A 11 -7.98 12.37 -0.40
N PRO A 12 -7.69 11.40 -1.29
CA PRO A 12 -6.34 11.21 -1.82
C PRO A 12 -5.71 12.49 -2.39
N SER A 13 -6.44 13.27 -3.19
CA SER A 13 -5.92 14.54 -3.73
C SER A 13 -5.61 15.57 -2.64
N ARG A 14 -6.45 15.67 -1.60
CA ARG A 14 -6.21 16.57 -0.45
C ARG A 14 -4.98 16.13 0.33
N CYS A 15 -4.81 14.83 0.58
CA CYS A 15 -3.63 14.29 1.25
C CYS A 15 -2.36 14.51 0.43
N LEU A 16 -2.41 14.35 -0.90
CA LEU A 16 -1.27 14.67 -1.75
C LEU A 16 -0.93 16.17 -1.74
N ALA A 17 -1.94 17.04 -1.76
CA ALA A 17 -1.73 18.49 -1.62
C ALA A 17 -1.06 18.84 -0.28
N LEU A 18 -1.42 18.17 0.81
CA LEU A 18 -0.75 18.32 2.11
C LEU A 18 0.69 17.81 2.04
N ILE A 19 0.94 16.65 1.44
CA ILE A 19 2.31 16.13 1.24
C ILE A 19 3.14 17.18 0.53
N ASN A 20 2.68 17.69 -0.61
CA ASN A 20 3.44 18.62 -1.44
C ASN A 20 3.63 19.99 -0.78
N GLY A 21 2.58 20.53 -0.16
CA GLY A 21 2.62 21.86 0.47
C GLY A 21 3.45 21.89 1.75
N LEU A 22 3.46 20.80 2.52
CA LEU A 22 4.14 20.72 3.82
C LEU A 22 5.48 19.98 3.78
N TRP A 23 5.86 19.40 2.63
CA TRP A 23 7.14 18.70 2.50
C TRP A 23 8.35 19.53 2.96
N PRO A 24 8.49 20.82 2.55
CA PRO A 24 9.63 21.62 2.98
C PRO A 24 9.67 21.80 4.50
N GLU A 25 8.52 21.92 5.16
CA GLU A 25 8.47 22.04 6.61
C GLU A 25 8.75 20.69 7.30
N ALA A 26 8.17 19.60 6.82
CA ALA A 26 8.47 18.25 7.33
C ALA A 26 9.97 17.91 7.22
N SER A 27 10.65 18.39 6.17
CA SER A 27 12.09 18.20 5.97
C SER A 27 12.99 18.97 6.94
N LYS A 28 12.46 19.97 7.64
CA LYS A 28 13.17 20.75 8.68
C LYS A 28 12.88 20.24 10.09
N LEU A 29 11.81 19.46 10.26
CA LEU A 29 11.39 18.94 11.55
C LEU A 29 12.13 17.64 11.83
N HIS A 30 12.88 17.64 12.93
CA HIS A 30 13.53 16.45 13.47
C HIS A 30 12.78 15.98 14.72
N GLY A 31 12.78 14.66 14.96
CA GLY A 31 12.20 14.09 16.18
C GLY A 31 12.92 14.60 17.42
N GLY A 32 12.19 14.76 18.54
CA GLY A 32 12.70 15.36 19.77
C GLY A 32 13.95 14.67 20.32
N GLU A 33 13.82 13.46 20.83
CA GLU A 33 14.90 12.74 21.55
C GLU A 33 16.02 12.19 20.65
N SER A 34 15.81 12.17 19.33
CA SER A 34 16.72 11.51 18.36
C SER A 34 16.79 12.25 17.01
N PRO A 35 17.29 13.51 16.98
CA PRO A 35 17.33 14.31 15.76
C PRO A 35 18.26 13.74 14.67
N GLU A 36 19.22 12.89 15.04
CA GLU A 36 20.13 12.17 14.14
C GLU A 36 19.44 11.16 13.22
N LEU A 37 18.21 10.74 13.56
CA LEU A 37 17.38 9.86 12.71
C LEU A 37 16.85 10.57 11.45
N GLY A 38 17.20 11.84 11.27
CA GLY A 38 16.80 12.65 10.14
C GLY A 38 15.41 13.26 10.31
N PRO A 39 14.89 13.88 9.24
CA PRO A 39 13.65 14.61 9.30
C PRO A 39 12.43 13.69 9.39
N LEU A 40 11.30 14.23 9.84
CA LEU A 40 10.02 13.52 9.97
C LEU A 40 9.32 13.25 8.62
N THR A 41 10.02 13.34 7.49
CA THR A 41 9.45 13.15 6.15
C THR A 41 8.92 11.74 5.94
N SER A 42 9.65 10.72 6.37
CA SER A 42 9.22 9.32 6.28
C SER A 42 7.93 9.07 7.07
N THR A 43 7.85 9.56 8.32
CA THR A 43 6.64 9.47 9.16
C THR A 43 5.46 10.21 8.55
N PHE A 44 5.70 11.42 8.06
CA PHE A 44 4.69 12.24 7.41
C PHE A 44 4.14 11.56 6.15
N LEU A 45 5.03 11.05 5.31
CA LEU A 45 4.69 10.37 4.07
C LEU A 45 3.84 9.13 4.32
N ILE A 46 4.25 8.25 5.24
CA ILE A 46 3.47 7.05 5.60
C ILE A 46 2.08 7.45 6.14
N SER A 47 2.02 8.40 7.06
CA SER A 47 0.78 8.85 7.69
C SER A 47 -0.23 9.40 6.67
N MET A 48 0.25 10.18 5.70
CA MET A 48 -0.61 10.73 4.63
C MET A 48 -0.91 9.70 3.52
N SER A 49 -0.05 8.71 3.32
CA SER A 49 -0.26 7.66 2.30
C SER A 49 -1.41 6.71 2.64
N MET A 50 -1.69 6.50 3.94
CA MET A 50 -2.77 5.61 4.39
C MET A 50 -4.13 5.98 3.77
N PRO A 51 -4.65 7.21 3.90
CA PRO A 51 -5.91 7.58 3.25
C PRO A 51 -5.80 7.67 1.72
N ILE A 52 -4.63 7.95 1.15
CA ILE A 52 -4.42 7.96 -0.32
C ILE A 52 -4.66 6.58 -0.93
N LEU A 53 -4.20 5.53 -0.24
CA LEU A 53 -4.23 4.16 -0.76
C LEU A 53 -5.44 3.37 -0.25
N THR A 54 -5.73 3.42 1.05
CA THR A 54 -6.75 2.54 1.65
C THR A 54 -8.17 2.97 1.28
N ILE A 55 -8.48 4.26 1.29
CA ILE A 55 -9.85 4.74 1.08
C ILE A 55 -10.38 4.36 -0.32
N PRO A 56 -9.65 4.59 -1.43
CA PRO A 56 -10.12 4.16 -2.75
C PRO A 56 -10.29 2.64 -2.85
N LEU A 57 -9.40 1.86 -2.22
CA LEU A 57 -9.50 0.40 -2.22
C LEU A 57 -10.74 -0.07 -1.44
N GLU A 58 -10.99 0.48 -0.26
CA GLU A 58 -12.12 0.06 0.58
C GLU A 58 -13.47 0.50 0.02
N ARG A 59 -13.53 1.68 -0.59
CA ARG A 59 -14.78 2.28 -1.06
C ARG A 59 -15.11 1.96 -2.52
N VAL A 60 -14.14 1.51 -3.32
CA VAL A 60 -14.35 1.08 -4.71
C VAL A 60 -14.00 -0.40 -4.87
N GLU A 61 -12.72 -0.76 -4.76
CA GLU A 61 -12.24 -2.11 -5.12
C GLU A 61 -12.89 -3.24 -4.31
N ARG A 62 -13.02 -3.06 -2.99
CA ARG A 62 -13.64 -4.03 -2.07
C ARG A 62 -15.15 -4.06 -2.17
N GLN A 63 -15.76 -3.11 -2.86
CA GLN A 63 -17.20 -3.09 -3.09
C GLN A 63 -17.56 -3.80 -4.40
N ILE A 64 -16.63 -3.93 -5.35
CA ILE A 64 -16.87 -4.69 -6.59
C ILE A 64 -17.31 -6.13 -6.24
N ASP A 65 -18.41 -6.57 -6.86
CA ASP A 65 -19.16 -7.82 -6.63
C ASP A 65 -20.02 -7.89 -5.36
N LYS A 66 -20.01 -6.87 -4.50
CA LYS A 66 -20.97 -6.79 -3.38
C LYS A 66 -22.30 -6.22 -3.84
N ALA A 67 -23.36 -6.79 -3.30
CA ALA A 67 -24.72 -6.25 -3.42
C ALA A 67 -24.83 -4.91 -2.68
N GLU A 68 -25.74 -4.04 -3.14
CA GLU A 68 -25.89 -2.67 -2.61
C GLU A 68 -26.26 -2.67 -1.11
N ASP A 69 -27.04 -3.65 -0.65
CA ASP A 69 -27.43 -3.81 0.76
C ASP A 69 -26.27 -4.25 1.68
N GLN A 70 -25.12 -4.59 1.11
CA GLN A 70 -23.89 -4.95 1.82
C GLN A 70 -22.83 -3.84 1.81
N ALA A 71 -23.13 -2.68 1.23
CA ALA A 71 -22.16 -1.63 0.91
C ALA A 71 -22.47 -0.30 1.62
N TYR A 72 -21.95 -0.11 2.84
CA TYR A 72 -22.21 1.08 3.68
C TYR A 72 -21.30 2.28 3.37
N ALA A 73 -20.24 2.07 2.58
CA ALA A 73 -19.25 3.07 2.20
C ALA A 73 -18.83 2.83 0.74
N ASP A 74 -19.80 2.87 -0.16
CA ASP A 74 -19.64 2.54 -1.57
C ASP A 74 -19.54 3.80 -2.41
N ASP A 75 -18.41 4.03 -3.09
CA ASP A 75 -18.23 5.16 -4.01
C ASP A 75 -18.44 4.75 -5.48
N ARG A 76 -18.75 3.48 -5.79
CA ARG A 76 -18.94 3.00 -7.18
C ARG A 76 -20.10 3.71 -7.87
N HIS A 77 -21.16 4.04 -7.13
CA HIS A 77 -22.33 4.75 -7.65
C HIS A 77 -22.01 6.18 -8.12
N LEU A 78 -20.88 6.76 -7.66
CA LEU A 78 -20.45 8.10 -8.02
C LEU A 78 -19.72 8.15 -9.37
N GLY A 79 -19.41 7.00 -9.98
CA GLY A 79 -18.78 6.93 -11.29
C GLY A 79 -18.50 5.49 -11.73
N THR A 80 -19.30 4.98 -12.67
CA THR A 80 -19.16 3.61 -13.21
C THR A 80 -17.76 3.35 -13.78
N LYS A 81 -17.18 4.35 -14.45
CA LYS A 81 -15.83 4.26 -15.01
C LYS A 81 -14.75 4.01 -13.95
N ALA A 82 -14.86 4.61 -12.76
CA ALA A 82 -13.89 4.37 -11.71
C ALA A 82 -13.89 2.89 -11.29
N ALA A 83 -15.08 2.30 -11.11
CA ALA A 83 -15.18 0.87 -10.81
C ALA A 83 -14.58 0.00 -11.93
N GLU A 84 -14.84 0.31 -13.20
CA GLU A 84 -14.27 -0.38 -14.36
C GLU A 84 -12.74 -0.29 -14.39
N GLU A 85 -12.17 0.90 -14.18
CA GLU A 85 -10.72 1.10 -14.11
C GLU A 85 -10.08 0.29 -12.99
N PHE A 86 -10.71 0.21 -11.81
CA PHE A 86 -10.24 -0.66 -10.73
C PHE A 86 -10.34 -2.15 -11.12
N VAL A 87 -11.36 -2.57 -11.87
CA VAL A 87 -11.43 -3.95 -12.39
C VAL A 87 -10.28 -4.22 -13.35
N GLU A 88 -10.07 -3.39 -14.36
CA GLU A 88 -9.07 -3.62 -15.40
C GLU A 88 -7.65 -3.48 -14.88
N VAL A 89 -7.35 -2.40 -14.16
CA VAL A 89 -5.99 -2.08 -13.70
C VAL A 89 -5.62 -2.89 -12.45
N ILE A 90 -6.51 -2.96 -11.45
CA ILE A 90 -6.18 -3.57 -10.15
C ILE A 90 -6.54 -5.06 -10.10
N ARG A 91 -7.77 -5.44 -10.49
CA ARG A 91 -8.19 -6.85 -10.35
C ARG A 91 -7.62 -7.76 -11.43
N LYS A 92 -7.55 -7.29 -12.67
CA LYS A 92 -7.10 -8.08 -13.84
C LYS A 92 -5.64 -7.80 -14.23
N GLY A 93 -5.15 -6.60 -13.96
CA GLY A 93 -3.83 -6.15 -14.38
C GLY A 93 -2.65 -6.70 -13.60
N LYS A 94 -1.46 -6.46 -14.15
CA LYS A 94 -0.16 -6.65 -13.49
C LYS A 94 0.38 -5.32 -13.02
N LEU A 95 1.13 -5.31 -11.91
CA LEU A 95 1.73 -4.09 -11.36
C LEU A 95 2.55 -3.33 -12.41
N GLY A 96 3.42 -4.03 -13.13
CA GLY A 96 4.28 -3.45 -14.16
C GLY A 96 3.57 -2.85 -15.39
N ALA A 97 2.27 -3.07 -15.53
CA ALA A 97 1.45 -2.50 -16.60
C ALA A 97 0.50 -1.41 -16.10
N THR A 98 0.53 -1.09 -14.81
CA THR A 98 -0.33 -0.04 -14.24
C THR A 98 0.20 1.36 -14.60
N PRO A 99 -0.69 2.37 -14.72
CA PRO A 99 -0.29 3.72 -15.12
C PRO A 99 0.56 4.46 -14.08
N PHE A 100 0.57 3.97 -12.84
CA PHE A 100 1.34 4.54 -11.73
C PHE A 100 2.63 3.75 -11.42
N TYR A 101 3.00 2.79 -12.26
CA TYR A 101 4.23 2.02 -12.10
C TYR A 101 5.41 2.67 -12.82
N LYS A 102 6.58 2.59 -12.20
CA LYS A 102 7.86 3.03 -12.75
C LYS A 102 8.88 1.90 -12.60
N ASP A 103 9.59 1.57 -13.68
CA ASP A 103 10.63 0.53 -13.67
C ASP A 103 11.70 0.81 -12.60
N GLY A 104 12.25 -0.25 -11.99
CA GLY A 104 13.28 -0.14 -10.95
C GLY A 104 12.79 0.20 -9.54
N THR A 105 11.54 0.64 -9.36
CA THR A 105 11.09 1.22 -8.08
C THR A 105 10.63 0.21 -7.03
N TRP A 106 9.85 -0.80 -7.43
CA TRP A 106 9.31 -1.82 -6.55
C TRP A 106 10.16 -3.09 -6.58
N ARG A 107 10.35 -3.70 -5.41
CA ARG A 107 11.00 -5.01 -5.25
C ARG A 107 10.10 -5.93 -4.43
N PHE A 108 10.00 -7.19 -4.80
CA PHE A 108 9.12 -8.16 -4.16
C PHE A 108 9.84 -9.47 -3.84
N VAL A 109 9.67 -9.94 -2.60
CA VAL A 109 10.09 -11.27 -2.16
C VAL A 109 8.93 -11.94 -1.41
N CYS A 110 8.78 -13.25 -1.62
CA CYS A 110 7.82 -14.08 -0.88
C CYS A 110 8.55 -15.15 -0.07
N VAL A 111 8.40 -15.12 1.25
CA VAL A 111 8.95 -16.10 2.17
C VAL A 111 7.93 -17.22 2.38
N ARG A 112 8.28 -18.44 1.97
CA ARG A 112 7.44 -19.64 2.15
C ARG A 112 8.01 -20.63 3.16
N ASN A 113 9.33 -20.62 3.33
CA ASN A 113 10.01 -21.53 4.24
C ASN A 113 9.98 -20.99 5.66
N ARG A 114 9.79 -21.90 6.61
CA ARG A 114 9.83 -21.60 8.05
C ARG A 114 11.27 -21.68 8.56
N PRO A 115 11.61 -20.98 9.66
CA PRO A 115 10.75 -20.05 10.41
C PRO A 115 10.50 -18.72 9.65
N PHE A 116 9.33 -18.12 9.86
CA PHE A 116 9.05 -16.78 9.30
C PHE A 116 9.71 -15.71 10.17
N PRO A 117 10.35 -14.70 9.59
CA PRO A 117 10.98 -13.63 10.35
C PRO A 117 9.94 -12.78 11.08
N ASN A 118 10.26 -12.39 12.31
CA ASN A 118 9.54 -11.34 13.02
C ASN A 118 10.17 -9.99 12.70
N ILE A 119 9.49 -9.17 11.90
CA ILE A 119 10.00 -7.88 11.43
C ILE A 119 10.14 -6.83 12.54
N ALA A 120 9.56 -7.06 13.73
CA ALA A 120 9.81 -6.22 14.90
C ALA A 120 11.29 -6.29 15.36
N ASN A 121 11.99 -7.36 14.98
CA ASN A 121 13.42 -7.54 15.24
C ASN A 121 14.29 -7.00 14.09
N GLY A 122 13.69 -6.29 13.13
CA GLY A 122 14.33 -5.87 11.89
C GLY A 122 14.19 -6.90 10.75
N LEU A 123 14.48 -6.45 9.54
CA LEU A 123 14.53 -7.27 8.34
C LEU A 123 15.85 -8.05 8.29
N PRO A 124 15.83 -9.39 8.18
CA PRO A 124 17.04 -10.20 8.06
C PRO A 124 17.90 -9.80 6.85
N ASP A 125 19.23 -9.86 7.00
CA ASP A 125 20.19 -9.49 5.95
C ASP A 125 20.01 -10.29 4.66
N GLU A 126 19.70 -11.58 4.75
CA GLU A 126 19.42 -12.43 3.59
C GLU A 126 18.21 -11.94 2.79
N LEU A 127 17.17 -11.44 3.49
CA LEU A 127 15.99 -10.89 2.83
C LEU A 127 16.26 -9.50 2.26
N ALA A 128 17.05 -8.67 2.95
CA ALA A 128 17.50 -7.39 2.42
C ALA A 128 18.32 -7.59 1.13
N ALA A 129 19.22 -8.57 1.11
CA ALA A 129 20.00 -8.95 -0.08
C ALA A 129 19.09 -9.47 -1.20
N ALA A 130 18.14 -10.36 -0.88
CA ALA A 130 17.18 -10.87 -1.86
C ALA A 130 16.32 -9.74 -2.47
N LEU A 131 15.88 -8.76 -1.67
CA LEU A 131 15.12 -7.60 -2.15
C LEU A 131 15.96 -6.65 -3.01
N SER A 132 17.29 -6.69 -2.91
CA SER A 132 18.20 -5.93 -3.76
C SER A 132 18.51 -6.60 -5.10
N SER A 133 18.01 -7.81 -5.33
CA SER A 133 18.22 -8.56 -6.56
C SER A 133 17.37 -8.06 -7.73
N VAL A 134 17.83 -8.30 -8.96
CA VAL A 134 17.05 -8.03 -10.19
C VAL A 134 15.81 -8.92 -10.26
N GLU A 135 15.92 -10.14 -9.73
CA GLU A 135 14.82 -11.09 -9.60
C GLU A 135 13.67 -10.50 -8.77
N ALA A 136 13.98 -9.76 -7.70
CA ALA A 136 12.96 -9.11 -6.89
C ALA A 136 12.24 -7.97 -7.62
N GLU A 137 12.92 -7.24 -8.51
CA GLU A 137 12.27 -6.24 -9.37
C GLU A 137 11.37 -6.89 -10.40
N ASN A 138 11.87 -7.90 -11.12
CA ASN A 138 11.06 -8.65 -12.08
C ASN A 138 9.83 -9.27 -11.40
N ALA A 139 10.01 -9.84 -10.21
CA ALA A 139 8.92 -10.40 -9.42
C ALA A 139 7.88 -9.35 -9.02
N ALA A 140 8.30 -8.12 -8.69
CA ALA A 140 7.36 -7.02 -8.42
C ALA A 140 6.62 -6.60 -9.71
N ARG A 141 7.36 -6.39 -10.80
CA ARG A 141 6.81 -6.00 -12.11
C ARG A 141 5.74 -6.99 -12.60
N ASP A 142 6.00 -8.28 -12.48
CA ASP A 142 5.14 -9.34 -13.01
C ASP A 142 3.97 -9.72 -12.09
N MET A 143 3.94 -9.23 -10.85
CA MET A 143 2.91 -9.62 -9.90
C MET A 143 1.52 -9.06 -10.27
N PRO A 144 0.44 -9.77 -9.92
CA PRO A 144 -0.91 -9.22 -10.03
C PRO A 144 -1.04 -7.92 -9.23
N ALA A 145 -1.63 -6.88 -9.82
CA ALA A 145 -1.85 -5.61 -9.12
C ALA A 145 -2.74 -5.79 -7.87
N SER A 146 -3.68 -6.73 -7.92
CA SER A 146 -4.54 -7.15 -6.80
C SER A 146 -3.75 -7.70 -5.61
N GLN A 147 -2.66 -8.43 -5.87
CA GLN A 147 -1.76 -8.90 -4.83
C GLN A 147 -0.98 -7.72 -4.23
N TRP A 148 -0.46 -6.84 -5.08
CA TRP A 148 0.28 -5.65 -4.65
C TRP A 148 -0.56 -4.74 -3.74
N VAL A 149 -1.78 -4.36 -4.14
CA VAL A 149 -2.66 -3.54 -3.28
C VAL A 149 -3.02 -4.25 -1.99
N SER A 150 -3.20 -5.58 -2.02
CA SER A 150 -3.49 -6.36 -0.82
C SER A 150 -2.34 -6.32 0.18
N ILE A 151 -1.09 -6.38 -0.29
CA ILE A 151 0.09 -6.27 0.57
C ILE A 151 0.15 -4.89 1.22
N LEU A 152 0.04 -3.82 0.43
CA LEU A 152 0.08 -2.44 0.94
C LEU A 152 -1.02 -2.18 1.97
N ARG A 153 -2.27 -2.52 1.63
CA ARG A 153 -3.42 -2.33 2.51
C ARG A 153 -3.26 -3.07 3.83
N ASN A 154 -2.83 -4.33 3.80
CA ASN A 154 -2.64 -5.12 5.02
C ASN A 154 -1.47 -4.60 5.86
N ALA A 155 -0.36 -4.22 5.23
CA ALA A 155 0.79 -3.65 5.92
C ALA A 155 0.41 -2.36 6.66
N MET A 156 -0.30 -1.45 5.99
CA MET A 156 -0.74 -0.19 6.60
C MET A 156 -1.80 -0.39 7.69
N ALA A 157 -2.72 -1.34 7.52
CA ALA A 157 -3.80 -1.58 8.49
C ALA A 157 -3.34 -2.31 9.76
N HIS A 158 -2.27 -3.12 9.68
CA HIS A 158 -1.86 -4.02 10.76
C HIS A 158 -0.43 -3.77 11.25
N GLY A 159 0.18 -2.64 10.89
CA GLY A 159 1.53 -2.25 11.34
C GLY A 159 2.65 -3.08 10.70
N GLY A 160 2.39 -3.71 9.56
CA GLY A 160 3.37 -4.48 8.79
C GLY A 160 4.33 -3.62 8.00
N ILE A 161 4.89 -2.56 8.59
CA ILE A 161 5.83 -1.64 7.93
C ILE A 161 7.17 -1.71 8.65
N ALA A 162 8.25 -1.96 7.91
CA ALA A 162 9.61 -1.81 8.41
C ALA A 162 10.28 -0.61 7.75
N TYR A 163 10.97 0.19 8.57
CA TYR A 163 11.81 1.29 8.10
C TYR A 163 13.21 0.78 7.82
N LEU A 164 13.77 1.20 6.69
CA LEU A 164 15.03 0.70 6.18
C LEU A 164 15.96 1.88 5.83
N ASP A 165 17.26 1.65 5.98
CA ASP A 165 18.31 2.57 5.57
C ASP A 165 18.50 2.62 4.04
N GLU A 166 19.52 3.36 3.59
CA GLU A 166 19.87 3.50 2.16
C GLU A 166 20.27 2.19 1.47
N ASN A 167 20.65 1.18 2.24
CA ASN A 167 21.01 -0.15 1.74
C ASN A 167 19.82 -1.13 1.81
N GLY A 168 18.65 -0.67 2.26
CA GLY A 168 17.47 -1.50 2.42
C GLY A 168 17.52 -2.43 3.62
N ARG A 169 18.32 -2.10 4.65
CA ARG A 169 18.46 -2.90 5.88
C ARG A 169 17.79 -2.22 7.06
N SER A 170 17.38 -3.01 8.04
CA SER A 170 16.92 -2.47 9.32
C SER A 170 18.14 -2.10 10.17
N SER A 171 18.38 -0.79 10.28
CA SER A 171 19.52 -0.22 11.01
C SER A 171 19.01 0.74 12.08
N TYR A 172 19.32 0.48 13.34
CA TYR A 172 18.98 1.39 14.44
C TYR A 172 19.90 2.62 14.41
N GLY A 173 19.35 3.80 14.73
CA GLY A 173 20.14 5.03 14.77
C GLY A 173 20.45 5.65 13.40
N THR A 174 19.90 5.11 12.31
CA THR A 174 20.15 5.61 10.95
C THR A 174 18.89 6.21 10.33
N PRO A 175 19.03 7.25 9.48
CA PRO A 175 17.89 7.79 8.74
C PRO A 175 17.20 6.76 7.85
N VAL A 176 15.88 6.83 7.85
CA VAL A 176 15.03 6.04 6.94
C VAL A 176 15.22 6.54 5.51
N LYS A 177 15.37 5.61 4.57
CA LYS A 177 15.47 5.88 3.13
C LYS A 177 14.59 4.96 2.29
N MET A 178 14.13 3.85 2.85
CA MET A 178 13.22 2.92 2.18
C MET A 178 12.18 2.38 3.15
N PHE A 179 11.08 1.88 2.60
CA PHE A 179 10.04 1.17 3.35
C PHE A 179 9.97 -0.28 2.89
N ALA A 180 9.72 -1.19 3.82
CA ALA A 180 9.22 -2.53 3.51
C ALA A 180 7.78 -2.68 4.00
N PHE A 181 6.88 -3.07 3.10
CA PHE A 181 5.50 -3.41 3.41
C PHE A 181 5.36 -4.94 3.45
N VAL A 182 4.93 -5.45 4.59
CA VAL A 182 4.92 -6.87 4.93
C VAL A 182 3.50 -7.31 5.22
N SER A 183 3.06 -8.35 4.52
CA SER A 183 1.75 -8.94 4.72
C SER A 183 1.85 -10.45 4.87
N GLY A 184 1.24 -10.97 5.94
CA GLY A 184 1.11 -12.41 6.15
C GLY A 184 0.08 -13.02 5.20
N LYS A 185 0.44 -14.14 4.57
CA LYS A 185 -0.51 -15.01 3.88
C LYS A 185 -0.93 -16.14 4.81
N TYR A 186 -2.22 -16.19 5.12
CA TYR A 186 -2.80 -17.17 6.03
C TYR A 186 -3.62 -18.21 5.25
N ALA A 187 -3.58 -19.45 5.70
CA ALA A 187 -4.46 -20.51 5.22
C ALA A 187 -5.93 -20.16 5.48
N LYS A 188 -6.85 -20.82 4.77
CA LYS A 188 -8.25 -20.81 5.20
C LYS A 188 -8.35 -21.44 6.60
N PRO A 189 -9.13 -20.85 7.52
CA PRO A 189 -9.39 -21.50 8.80
C PRO A 189 -9.99 -22.88 8.53
N LYS A 190 -9.41 -23.92 9.15
CA LYS A 190 -10.05 -25.23 9.21
C LYS A 190 -11.03 -25.19 10.37
N CYS A 191 -12.33 -25.12 10.10
CA CYS A 191 -13.32 -25.44 11.12
C CYS A 191 -13.27 -26.96 11.29
N GLU A 192 -12.50 -27.46 12.26
CA GLU A 192 -12.38 -28.90 12.51
C GLU A 192 -13.61 -29.47 13.26
N HIS A 193 -14.51 -28.60 13.75
CA HIS A 193 -15.76 -28.99 14.39
C HIS A 193 -16.97 -28.27 13.77
N ALA A 194 -17.98 -29.06 13.41
CA ALA A 194 -19.28 -28.62 12.94
C ALA A 194 -20.15 -28.17 14.13
N GLU A 195 -19.76 -27.10 14.80
CA GLU A 195 -20.62 -26.44 15.79
C GLU A 195 -20.64 -24.95 15.55
N ALA A 196 -21.77 -24.33 15.88
CA ALA A 196 -22.19 -22.97 15.56
C ALA A 196 -21.29 -21.83 16.09
N ASP A 197 -20.11 -22.16 16.63
CA ASP A 197 -19.13 -21.28 17.27
C ASP A 197 -17.79 -21.22 16.52
N CYS A 198 -17.74 -21.49 15.21
CA CYS A 198 -16.54 -21.19 14.40
C CYS A 198 -16.38 -19.66 14.26
N ARG A 199 -15.93 -18.99 15.33
CA ARG A 199 -15.60 -17.57 15.34
C ARG A 199 -14.34 -17.35 14.52
N PHE A 200 -14.51 -17.05 13.23
CA PHE A 200 -13.61 -16.31 12.35
C PHE A 200 -12.13 -16.22 12.79
N GLY A 201 -11.44 -17.36 12.91
CA GLY A 201 -10.00 -17.38 13.16
C GLY A 201 -9.23 -17.12 11.88
N MET A 202 -8.07 -16.47 11.96
CA MET A 202 -7.08 -16.54 10.87
C MET A 202 -6.49 -17.96 10.86
N GLY A 203 -6.42 -18.59 9.69
CA GLY A 203 -5.76 -19.88 9.55
C GLY A 203 -4.25 -19.79 9.81
N LYS A 204 -3.54 -20.91 9.66
CA LYS A 204 -2.09 -20.96 9.88
C LYS A 204 -1.36 -19.98 8.95
N LEU A 205 -0.36 -19.25 9.45
CA LEU A 205 0.53 -18.46 8.60
C LEU A 205 1.31 -19.40 7.65
N GLU A 206 1.20 -19.14 6.34
CA GLU A 206 1.79 -19.93 5.24
C GLU A 206 2.91 -19.19 4.52
N GLY A 207 3.01 -17.88 4.69
CA GLY A 207 4.11 -17.11 4.11
C GLY A 207 4.05 -15.63 4.44
N LEU A 208 5.13 -14.93 4.13
CA LEU A 208 5.20 -13.49 4.19
C LEU A 208 5.44 -12.95 2.78
N ASN A 209 4.65 -11.96 2.39
CA ASN A 209 4.85 -11.16 1.20
C ASN A 209 5.53 -9.85 1.62
N ILE A 210 6.65 -9.49 0.98
CA ILE A 210 7.44 -8.31 1.32
C ILE A 210 7.64 -7.48 0.06
N LEU A 211 7.14 -6.24 0.07
CA LEU A 211 7.40 -5.21 -0.94
C LEU A 211 8.39 -4.19 -0.39
N ARG A 212 9.36 -3.76 -1.18
CA ARG A 212 10.29 -2.67 -0.84
C ARG A 212 10.24 -1.56 -1.88
N ILE A 213 10.34 -0.31 -1.42
CA ILE A 213 10.44 0.90 -2.25
C ILE A 213 11.22 2.00 -1.50
N SER A 214 11.93 2.86 -2.23
CA SER A 214 12.60 4.04 -1.64
C SER A 214 11.61 5.11 -1.21
N GLU A 215 11.95 5.98 -0.25
CA GLU A 215 11.09 7.09 0.17
C GLU A 215 10.76 8.02 -1.01
N THR A 216 11.77 8.34 -1.82
CA THR A 216 11.64 9.19 -3.00
C THR A 216 10.71 8.58 -4.04
N ASP A 217 10.91 7.30 -4.39
CA ASP A 217 10.07 6.63 -5.38
C ASP A 217 8.66 6.40 -4.83
N TYR A 218 8.50 6.17 -3.52
CA TYR A 218 7.19 6.02 -2.91
C TYR A 218 6.38 7.31 -3.02
N ARG A 219 7.01 8.48 -2.78
CA ARG A 219 6.35 9.77 -3.00
C ARG A 219 5.92 9.96 -4.46
N GLN A 220 6.80 9.69 -5.43
CA GLN A 220 6.48 9.77 -6.86
C GLN A 220 5.35 8.82 -7.25
N PHE A 221 5.35 7.61 -6.67
CA PHE A 221 4.26 6.66 -6.83
C PHE A 221 2.93 7.23 -6.33
N LEU A 222 2.89 7.87 -5.15
CA LEU A 222 1.64 8.47 -4.65
C LEU A 222 1.13 9.60 -5.56
N GLU A 223 2.03 10.39 -6.14
CA GLU A 223 1.69 11.40 -7.14
C GLU A 223 1.01 10.76 -8.36
N ALA A 224 1.65 9.75 -8.96
CA ALA A 224 1.11 9.05 -10.12
C ALA A 224 -0.19 8.27 -9.81
N TRP A 225 -0.31 7.70 -8.62
CA TRP A 225 -1.53 7.03 -8.14
C TRP A 225 -2.70 8.01 -8.07
N VAL A 226 -2.50 9.18 -7.45
CA VAL A 226 -3.55 10.19 -7.34
C VAL A 226 -3.89 10.81 -8.69
N GLU A 227 -2.91 10.99 -9.59
CA GLU A 227 -3.16 11.42 -10.96
C GLU A 227 -4.05 10.42 -11.72
N TRP A 228 -3.74 9.13 -11.61
CA TRP A 228 -4.59 8.07 -12.16
C TRP A 228 -6.01 8.11 -11.59
N LEU A 229 -6.18 8.19 -10.27
CA LEU A 229 -7.49 8.31 -9.63
C LEU A 229 -8.26 9.53 -10.14
N ALA A 230 -7.61 10.69 -10.25
CA ALA A 230 -8.24 11.91 -10.78
C ALA A 230 -8.65 11.74 -12.25
N ALA A 231 -7.84 11.08 -13.08
CA ALA A 231 -8.15 10.81 -14.47
C ALA A 231 -9.40 9.90 -14.62
N THR A 232 -9.63 8.97 -13.69
CA THR A 232 -10.86 8.16 -13.67
C THR A 232 -12.13 9.01 -13.47
N LYS A 233 -12.02 10.19 -12.83
CA LYS A 233 -13.13 11.15 -12.66
C LYS A 233 -13.45 11.94 -13.93
N ILE A 234 -12.44 12.22 -14.77
CA ILE A 234 -12.51 13.28 -15.80
C ILE A 234 -13.25 12.84 -17.09
N THR A 235 -13.73 11.62 -17.20
CA THR A 235 -14.39 11.16 -18.44
C THR A 235 -15.90 11.37 -18.41
N LYS A 236 -16.29 12.65 -18.56
CA LYS A 236 -17.61 13.24 -18.88
C LYS A 236 -18.82 12.84 -18.01
N MET A 237 -19.20 13.76 -17.11
CA MET A 237 -20.58 14.29 -17.20
C MET A 237 -20.70 15.00 -18.54
N SER A 238 -21.33 14.36 -19.53
CA SER A 238 -21.92 15.11 -20.63
C SER A 238 -22.91 16.08 -20.02
N ALA A 239 -22.70 17.38 -20.27
CA ALA A 239 -23.62 18.44 -19.89
C ALA A 239 -25.06 18.06 -20.29
N ALA A 240 -25.98 18.16 -19.33
CA ALA A 240 -27.41 18.21 -19.58
C ALA A 240 -27.80 19.66 -19.89
#